data_AF-A0A7F5RGY4-F1
#
_entry.id   AF-A0A7F5RGY4-F1
#
_cell.length_a   1.000
_cell.length_b   1.000
_cell.length_c   1.000
_cell.angle_alpha   90.00
_cell.angle_beta   90.00
_cell.angle_gamma   90.00
#
_symmetry.space_group_name_H-M   'P 1'
#
loop_
_entity.id
_entity.type
_entity.pdbx_description
1 polymer ?
#
loop_
_entity_poly.entity_id
_entity_poly.type
_entity_poly.pdbx_seq_one_letter_code
_entity_poly.pdbx_strand_id
1 'polypeptide(L)'
;MLEKVNNSKKGYIIVDFPRSSKQASLFVKEVGHVDFIIYLYATTDILIKRVIERPGPEETEKFIKETQNKLKEIREALNKYNYKIEKIYTDGEPAEVSANIQAMLIERLKSKAEESASLDTKSGSAHTSPFTAKKVTSI
;
A
#
# COMPACT_ATOMS: atom_id res chain seq x y z
N MET A 1 -7.64 -6.31 18.16
CA MET A 1 -6.77 -7.07 17.22
C MET A 1 -5.74 -6.16 16.54
N LEU A 2 -6.04 -4.88 16.26
CA LEU A 2 -5.11 -3.93 15.63
C LEU A 2 -4.02 -3.37 16.56
N GLU A 3 -4.28 -3.21 17.87
CA GLU A 3 -3.29 -2.65 18.81
C GLU A 3 -1.99 -3.45 18.92
N LYS A 4 -2.04 -4.78 18.74
CA LYS A 4 -0.85 -5.64 18.85
C LYS A 4 0.11 -5.51 17.65
N VAL A 5 -0.33 -4.94 16.53
CA VAL A 5 0.51 -4.75 15.33
C VAL A 5 1.42 -3.52 15.47
N ASN A 6 1.03 -2.55 16.31
CA ASN A 6 1.70 -1.25 16.42
C ASN A 6 3.07 -1.29 17.13
N ASN A 7 3.40 -2.40 17.82
CA ASN A 7 4.65 -2.55 18.57
C ASN A 7 5.78 -3.24 17.78
N SER A 8 5.53 -3.70 16.56
CA SER A 8 6.59 -4.17 15.67
C SER A 8 6.93 -3.08 14.67
N LYS A 9 8.20 -2.68 14.55
CA LYS A 9 8.74 -1.78 13.50
C LYS A 9 8.59 -2.35 12.06
N LYS A 10 7.73 -3.36 11.86
CA LYS A 10 7.51 -4.06 10.59
C LYS A 10 6.21 -3.53 9.99
N GLY A 11 6.27 -3.11 8.72
CA GLY A 11 5.08 -2.73 7.96
C GLY A 11 4.14 -3.92 7.75
N TYR A 12 2.93 -3.64 7.25
CA TYR A 12 1.91 -4.64 6.97
C TYR A 12 1.51 -4.62 5.49
N ILE A 13 1.10 -5.79 4.98
CA ILE A 13 0.50 -5.94 3.66
C ILE A 13 -0.95 -6.36 3.87
N ILE A 14 -1.87 -5.62 3.26
CA ILE A 14 -3.29 -5.96 3.25
C ILE A 14 -3.61 -6.51 1.86
N VAL A 15 -4.13 -7.73 1.82
CA VAL A 15 -4.47 -8.43 0.58
C VAL A 15 -5.98 -8.44 0.44
N ASP A 16 -6.45 -8.18 -0.79
CA ASP A 16 -7.87 -8.34 -1.16
C ASP A 16 -8.83 -7.49 -0.30
N PHE A 17 -8.34 -6.34 0.15
CA PHE A 17 -9.11 -5.35 0.88
C PHE A 17 -8.56 -3.95 0.56
N PRO A 18 -9.43 -2.95 0.36
CA PRO A 18 -10.89 -3.01 0.41
C PRO A 18 -11.51 -3.62 -0.87
N ARG A 19 -12.66 -4.30 -0.72
CA ARG A 19 -13.44 -4.82 -1.85
C ARG A 19 -14.60 -3.92 -2.27
N SER A 20 -14.97 -2.94 -1.45
CA SER A 20 -16.05 -1.99 -1.75
C SER A 20 -15.71 -0.58 -1.32
N SER A 21 -16.39 0.40 -1.92
CA SER A 21 -16.20 1.83 -1.59
C SER A 21 -16.50 2.14 -0.12
N LYS A 22 -17.47 1.45 0.49
CA LYS A 22 -17.78 1.58 1.92
C LYS A 22 -16.62 1.07 2.80
N GLN A 23 -16.01 -0.06 2.43
CA GLN A 23 -14.85 -0.59 3.13
C GLN A 23 -13.64 0.34 3.00
N ALA A 24 -13.38 0.90 1.81
CA ALA A 24 -12.32 1.87 1.59
C ALA A 24 -12.49 3.11 2.48
N SER A 25 -13.72 3.64 2.53
CA SER A 25 -14.04 4.82 3.36
C SER A 25 -13.84 4.54 4.85
N LEU A 26 -14.26 3.37 5.33
CA LEU A 26 -14.03 2.95 6.72
C LEU A 26 -12.54 2.74 7.01
N PHE A 27 -11.78 2.17 6.08
CA PHE A 27 -10.36 1.95 6.26
C PHE A 27 -9.59 3.25 6.43
N VAL A 28 -9.84 4.21 5.53
CA VAL A 28 -9.22 5.54 5.61
C VAL A 28 -9.58 6.23 6.93
N LYS A 29 -10.81 6.05 7.42
CA LYS A 29 -11.27 6.64 8.68
C LYS A 29 -10.66 5.99 9.93
N GLU A 30 -10.59 4.66 9.97
CA GLU A 30 -10.27 3.91 11.20
C GLU A 30 -8.79 3.49 11.30
N VAL A 31 -8.14 3.18 10.17
CA VAL A 31 -6.74 2.75 10.12
C VAL A 31 -5.84 3.91 9.68
N GLY A 32 -6.37 4.79 8.83
CA GLY A 32 -5.64 5.91 8.27
C GLY A 32 -5.07 5.57 6.90
N HIS A 33 -3.98 6.25 6.58
CA HIS A 33 -3.42 6.28 5.24
C HIS A 33 -2.39 5.17 5.02
N VAL A 34 -2.44 4.56 3.84
CA VAL A 34 -1.42 3.60 3.39
C VAL A 34 -0.27 4.33 2.71
N ASP A 35 0.94 3.80 2.84
CA ASP A 35 2.10 4.30 2.09
C ASP A 35 1.90 4.14 0.57
N PHE A 36 1.26 3.04 0.16
CA PHE A 36 0.96 2.76 -1.24
C PHE A 36 -0.07 1.66 -1.44
N ILE A 37 -0.55 1.57 -2.68
CA ILE A 37 -1.49 0.55 -3.14
C ILE A 37 -0.93 -0.09 -4.41
N ILE A 38 -0.92 -1.43 -4.44
CA ILE A 38 -0.67 -2.19 -5.67
C ILE A 38 -2.02 -2.59 -6.24
N TYR A 39 -2.29 -2.17 -7.46
CA TYR A 39 -3.46 -2.62 -8.20
C TYR A 39 -3.04 -3.62 -9.28
N LEU A 40 -3.22 -4.91 -8.99
CA LEU A 40 -3.03 -5.98 -9.96
C LEU A 40 -4.17 -5.93 -10.98
N TYR A 41 -3.85 -5.49 -12.18
CA TYR A 41 -4.79 -5.31 -13.26
C TYR A 41 -4.64 -6.42 -14.30
N ALA A 42 -5.77 -6.91 -14.79
CA ALA A 42 -5.88 -7.67 -16.02
C ALA A 42 -7.07 -7.13 -16.80
N THR A 43 -7.04 -7.30 -18.13
CA THR A 43 -8.20 -6.98 -18.96
C THR A 43 -9.36 -7.94 -18.63
N THR A 44 -10.59 -7.49 -18.90
CA THR A 44 -11.78 -8.33 -18.71
C THR A 44 -11.64 -9.65 -19.46
N ASP A 45 -11.15 -9.62 -20.70
CA ASP A 45 -11.01 -10.82 -21.55
C ASP A 45 -10.07 -11.85 -20.93
N ILE A 46 -8.95 -11.41 -20.34
CA ILE A 46 -8.00 -12.28 -19.66
C ILE A 46 -8.61 -12.86 -18.39
N LEU A 47 -9.36 -12.07 -17.62
CA LEU A 47 -10.08 -12.56 -16.45
C LEU A 47 -11.13 -13.60 -16.82
N ILE A 48 -11.88 -13.38 -17.90
CA ILE A 48 -12.86 -14.33 -18.42
C ILE A 48 -12.17 -15.63 -18.87
N LYS A 49 -11.08 -15.53 -19.62
CA LYS A 49 -10.29 -16.69 -20.06
C LYS A 49 -9.83 -17.54 -18.86
N ARG A 50 -9.25 -16.91 -17.84
CA ARG A 50 -8.80 -17.58 -16.60
C ARG A 50 -9.92 -18.28 -15.85
N VAL A 51 -11.14 -17.75 -15.93
CA VAL A 51 -12.32 -18.34 -15.29
C VAL A 51 -12.79 -19.56 -16.07
N ILE A 52 -12.82 -19.48 -17.40
CA ILE A 52 -13.21 -20.61 -18.26
C ILE A 52 -12.23 -21.78 -18.11
N GLU A 53 -10.93 -21.49 -18.03
CA GLU A 53 -9.88 -22.51 -17.83
C GLU A 53 -9.93 -23.15 -16.43
N ARG A 54 -10.65 -22.55 -15.47
CA ARG A 54 -10.84 -23.11 -14.14
C ARG A 54 -11.97 -24.16 -14.19
N PRO A 55 -11.77 -25.39 -13.71
CA PRO A 55 -12.85 -26.37 -13.66
C PRO A 55 -13.96 -25.89 -12.71
N GLY A 56 -15.20 -25.76 -13.21
CA GLY A 56 -16.39 -25.56 -12.37
C GLY A 56 -17.34 -24.37 -12.62
N PRO A 57 -17.26 -23.53 -13.67
CA PRO A 57 -18.27 -22.49 -13.84
C PRO A 57 -19.46 -23.04 -14.66
N GLU A 58 -20.35 -23.79 -14.00
CA GLU A 58 -21.68 -24.11 -14.56
C GLU A 58 -22.47 -22.84 -14.97
N GLU A 59 -22.11 -21.68 -14.41
CA GLU A 59 -22.75 -20.38 -14.68
C GLU A 59 -21.73 -19.31 -15.15
N THR A 60 -21.01 -19.58 -16.24
CA THR A 60 -19.98 -18.67 -16.80
C THR A 60 -20.49 -17.23 -17.00
N GLU A 61 -21.72 -17.03 -17.52
CA GLU A 61 -22.28 -15.69 -17.74
C GLU A 61 -22.51 -14.88 -16.45
N LYS A 62 -22.99 -15.53 -15.40
CA LYS A 62 -23.24 -14.87 -14.11
C LYS A 62 -21.92 -14.45 -13.47
N PHE A 63 -20.91 -15.32 -13.56
CA PHE A 63 -19.56 -15.01 -13.07
C PHE A 63 -18.94 -13.81 -13.80
N ILE A 64 -19.13 -13.73 -15.13
CA ILE A 64 -18.67 -12.59 -15.94
C ILE A 64 -19.31 -11.29 -15.42
N LYS A 65 -20.64 -11.27 -15.25
CA LYS A 65 -21.38 -10.10 -14.73
C LYS A 65 -20.92 -9.70 -13.33
N GLU A 66 -20.78 -10.67 -12.42
CA GLU A 66 -20.29 -10.42 -11.07
C GLU A 66 -18.86 -9.87 -11.05
N THR A 67 -17.99 -10.37 -11.93
CA THR A 67 -16.61 -9.89 -12.06
C THR A 67 -16.56 -8.45 -12.55
N GLN A 68 -17.37 -8.10 -13.56
CA GLN A 68 -17.47 -6.73 -14.05
C GLN A 68 -17.96 -5.76 -12.97
N ASN A 69 -18.96 -6.14 -12.18
CA ASN A 69 -19.46 -5.34 -11.07
C ASN A 69 -18.40 -5.16 -9.98
N LYS A 70 -17.69 -6.23 -9.59
CA LYS A 70 -16.59 -6.17 -8.62
C LYS A 70 -15.47 -5.24 -9.08
N LEU A 71 -15.09 -5.29 -10.36
CA LEU A 71 -14.09 -4.38 -10.93
C LEU A 71 -14.51 -2.91 -10.84
N LYS A 72 -15.81 -2.63 -11.03
CA LYS A 72 -16.35 -1.27 -10.85
C LYS A 72 -16.25 -0.82 -9.40
N GLU A 73 -16.68 -1.65 -8.45
CA GLU A 73 -16.59 -1.34 -7.02
C GLU A 73 -15.16 -1.09 -6.55
N ILE A 74 -14.21 -1.91 -7.02
CA ILE A 74 -12.78 -1.75 -6.72
C ILE A 74 -12.26 -0.41 -7.27
N ARG A 75 -12.61 -0.04 -8.50
CA ARG A 75 -12.21 1.25 -9.07
C ARG A 75 -12.76 2.42 -8.27
N GLU A 76 -14.03 2.36 -7.87
CA GLU A 76 -14.66 3.38 -7.02
C GLU A 76 -14.01 3.45 -5.64
N ALA A 77 -13.64 2.31 -5.06
CA ALA A 77 -12.90 2.23 -3.80
C ALA A 77 -11.50 2.83 -3.93
N LEU A 78 -10.77 2.53 -5.00
CA LEU A 78 -9.44 3.07 -5.27
C LEU A 78 -9.46 4.59 -5.42
N ASN A 79 -10.50 5.16 -6.03
CA ASN A 79 -10.67 6.61 -6.14
C ASN A 79 -10.83 7.34 -4.79
N LYS A 80 -11.09 6.61 -3.69
CA LYS A 80 -11.10 7.19 -2.33
C LYS A 80 -9.70 7.42 -1.77
N TYR A 81 -8.68 6.81 -2.35
CA TYR A 81 -7.30 6.98 -1.95
C TYR A 81 -6.65 8.06 -2.82
N ASN A 82 -6.23 9.16 -2.21
CA ASN A 82 -5.51 10.25 -2.89
C ASN A 82 -4.00 9.92 -3.07
N TYR A 83 -3.67 8.64 -3.27
CA TYR A 83 -2.30 8.10 -3.18
C TYR A 83 -1.76 7.61 -4.52
N LYS A 84 -0.44 7.37 -4.55
CA LYS A 84 0.27 6.74 -5.66
C LYS A 84 -0.11 5.25 -5.76
N ILE A 85 -1.21 5.00 -6.47
CA ILE A 85 -1.64 3.66 -6.89
C ILE A 85 -0.70 3.20 -8.00
N GLU A 86 0.03 2.12 -7.76
CA GLU A 86 0.86 1.48 -8.78
C GLU A 86 0.04 0.37 -9.44
N LYS A 87 -0.28 0.58 -10.72
CA LYS A 87 -1.02 -0.40 -11.52
C LYS A 87 -0.03 -1.36 -12.18
N ILE A 88 -0.15 -2.65 -11.88
CA ILE A 88 0.68 -3.70 -12.47
C ILE A 88 -0.18 -4.56 -13.38
N TYR A 89 0.21 -4.68 -14.65
CA TYR A 89 -0.43 -5.58 -15.58
C TYR A 89 -0.02 -7.02 -15.26
N THR A 90 -1.01 -7.90 -15.20
CA THR A 90 -0.82 -9.30 -14.81
C THR A 90 -1.08 -10.26 -15.95
N ASP A 91 -0.99 -9.77 -17.19
CA ASP A 91 -1.39 -10.50 -18.39
C ASP A 91 -0.35 -11.57 -18.80
N GLY A 92 0.90 -11.42 -18.35
CA GLY A 92 2.00 -12.34 -18.60
C GLY A 92 2.09 -13.53 -17.64
N GLU A 93 3.21 -14.24 -17.69
CA GLU A 93 3.47 -15.41 -16.86
C GLU A 93 3.61 -15.06 -15.38
N PRO A 94 3.17 -15.93 -14.44
CA PRO A 94 3.24 -15.65 -13.00
C PRO A 94 4.64 -15.28 -12.50
N ALA A 95 5.69 -15.90 -13.06
CA ALA A 95 7.08 -15.62 -12.71
C ALA A 95 7.50 -14.20 -13.10
N GLU A 96 7.10 -13.74 -14.28
CA GLU A 96 7.38 -12.39 -14.77
C GLU A 96 6.64 -11.34 -13.93
N VAL A 97 5.35 -11.57 -13.69
CA VAL A 97 4.54 -10.68 -12.84
C VAL A 97 5.11 -10.60 -11.43
N SER A 98 5.56 -11.72 -10.88
CA SER A 98 6.20 -11.76 -9.56
C SER A 98 7.50 -10.95 -9.53
N ALA A 99 8.37 -11.12 -10.54
CA ALA A 99 9.61 -10.36 -10.65
C ALA A 99 9.34 -8.85 -10.73
N ASN A 100 8.31 -8.43 -11.48
CA ASN A 100 7.91 -7.03 -11.59
C ASN A 100 7.43 -6.46 -10.25
N ILE A 101 6.61 -7.20 -9.51
CA ILE A 101 6.15 -6.81 -8.17
C ILE A 101 7.35 -6.68 -7.22
N GLN A 102 8.27 -7.65 -7.24
CA GLN A 102 9.46 -7.64 -6.39
C GLN A 102 10.36 -6.43 -6.68
N ALA A 103 10.66 -6.16 -7.95
CA ALA A 103 11.48 -5.03 -8.35
C ALA A 103 10.88 -3.69 -7.86
N MET A 104 9.58 -3.51 -8.06
CA MET A 104 8.86 -2.31 -7.61
C MET A 104 8.89 -2.16 -6.08
N LEU A 105 8.67 -3.25 -5.33
CA LEU A 105 8.72 -3.22 -3.86
C LEU A 105 10.12 -2.85 -3.36
N ILE A 106 11.17 -3.41 -3.96
CA ILE A 106 12.56 -3.12 -3.61
C ILE A 106 12.87 -1.64 -3.85
N GLU A 107 12.49 -1.10 -5.00
CA GLU A 107 12.70 0.32 -5.32
C GLU A 107 12.02 1.23 -4.29
N ARG A 108 10.76 0.96 -3.96
CA ARG A 108 10.03 1.76 -2.98
C ARG A 108 10.64 1.69 -1.58
N LEU A 109 11.07 0.50 -1.15
CA LEU A 109 11.69 0.33 0.15
C LEU A 109 13.01 1.10 0.24
N LYS A 110 13.77 1.19 -0.87
CA LYS A 110 14.99 2.01 -0.95
C LYS A 110 14.66 3.50 -0.87
N SER A 111 13.71 3.99 -1.67
CA SER A 111 13.33 5.41 -1.65
C SER A 111 12.85 5.87 -0.28
N LYS A 112 12.09 5.04 0.44
CA LYS A 112 11.62 5.35 1.80
C LYS A 112 12.77 5.37 2.82
N ALA A 113 13.76 4.48 2.68
CA ALA A 113 14.95 4.49 3.53
C ALA A 113 15.80 5.76 3.30
N GLU A 114 15.99 6.17 2.05
CA GLU A 114 16.73 7.38 1.69
C GLU A 114 16.03 8.66 2.18
N GLU A 115 14.71 8.74 2.05
CA GLU A 115 13.92 9.85 2.56
C GLU A 115 14.05 9.98 4.09
N SER A 116 13.97 8.86 4.83
CA SER A 116 14.17 8.85 6.28
C SER A 116 15.58 9.27 6.72
N ALA A 117 16.63 8.86 5.99
CA ALA A 117 18.00 9.24 6.29
C ALA A 117 18.29 10.74 6.02
N SER A 118 17.60 11.33 5.04
CA SER A 118 17.74 12.76 4.71
C SER A 118 17.07 13.69 5.74
N LEU A 119 16.05 13.21 6.45
CA LEU A 119 15.36 13.95 7.52
C LEU A 119 16.17 13.98 8.81
N ASP A 120 16.85 12.86 9.15
CA ASP A 120 17.67 12.76 10.37
C ASP A 120 18.89 13.70 10.33
N THR A 121 19.47 13.92 9.15
CA THR A 121 20.62 14.83 8.96
C THR A 121 20.27 16.32 9.08
N LYS A 122 18.99 16.70 9.00
CA LYS A 122 18.55 18.10 9.17
C LYS A 122 18.17 18.47 10.61
N SER A 123 18.10 17.51 11.54
CA SER A 123 17.79 17.77 12.96
C SER A 123 19.03 17.95 13.85
N GLY A 124 20.24 17.78 13.28
CA GLY A 124 21.51 17.79 14.02
C GLY A 124 22.34 19.07 13.89
N SER A 125 21.74 20.25 13.70
CA SER A 125 22.51 21.51 13.66
C SER A 125 21.76 22.69 14.29
N ALA A 126 22.39 23.23 15.33
CA ALA A 126 22.19 24.53 15.98
C ALA A 126 21.16 24.62 17.13
N HIS A 127 21.60 24.20 18.33
CA HIS A 127 21.50 25.07 19.51
C HIS A 127 22.61 24.74 20.53
N THR A 128 23.83 25.22 20.27
CA THR A 128 24.78 25.50 21.35
C THR A 128 24.49 26.90 21.87
N SER A 129 23.69 27.00 22.94
CA SER A 129 23.61 28.23 23.73
C SER A 129 24.67 28.18 24.85
N PRO A 130 25.39 29.28 25.10
CA PRO A 130 26.40 29.31 26.16
C PRO A 130 25.68 29.58 27.50
N PHE A 131 25.54 28.55 28.33
CA PHE A 131 25.12 28.74 29.71
C PHE A 131 26.33 29.16 30.55
N THR A 132 26.49 30.46 30.76
CA THR A 132 27.49 31.03 31.68
C THR A 132 27.09 30.69 33.12
N ALA A 133 27.70 29.67 33.71
CA ALA A 133 27.62 29.41 35.14
C ALA A 133 28.40 30.49 35.92
N LYS A 134 27.68 31.44 36.53
CA LYS A 134 28.26 32.31 37.56
C LYS A 134 28.46 31.48 38.85
N LYS A 135 29.72 31.27 39.20
CA LYS A 135 30.16 30.67 40.46
C LYS A 135 29.81 31.62 41.61
N VAL A 136 28.85 31.22 42.45
CA VAL A 136 28.57 31.88 43.74
C VAL A 136 29.75 31.59 44.65
N THR A 137 30.42 32.63 45.12
CA THR A 137 31.46 32.53 46.16
C THR A 137 30.89 33.13 47.42
N SER A 138 30.71 32.30 48.45
CA SER A 138 30.37 32.70 49.81
C SER A 138 31.52 33.43 50.46
N ILE A 139 31.24 34.57 51.10
CA ILE A 139 31.83 35.00 52.39
C ILE A 139 30.73 35.74 53.14
#